data_AF-A0A1Z4IB46-F1
#
_entry.id   AF-A0A1Z4IB46-F1
#
_cell.length_a   1.000
_cell.length_b   1.000
_cell.length_c   1.000
_cell.angle_alpha   90.00
_cell.angle_beta   90.00
_cell.angle_gamma   90.00
#
_symmetry.space_group_name_H-M   'P 1'
#
loop_
_entity.id
_entity.type
_entity.pdbx_description
1 polymer ?
#
loop_
_entity_poly.entity_id
_entity_poly.type
_entity_poly.pdbx_seq_one_letter_code
_entity_poly.pdbx_strand_id
1 'polypeptide(L)' 'MLVLFARSILPTEPLQFMKIAQVALLWERVPPANYGGIELVVSLLTNELVLCGHEVRLLASGDSQTWLI' A
#
# COMPACT_ATOMS: atom_id res chain seq x y z
N MET A 1 -14.70 -25.68 11.42
CA MET A 1 -14.74 -25.31 10.00
C MET A 1 -13.52 -24.42 9.75
N LEU A 2 -12.40 -25.04 9.36
CA LEU A 2 -11.11 -24.39 9.15
C LEU A 2 -11.17 -23.59 7.83
N VAL A 3 -10.84 -22.30 7.87
CA VAL A 3 -10.70 -21.48 6.66
C VAL A 3 -9.35 -21.79 6.02
N LEU A 4 -9.30 -22.80 5.15
CA LEU A 4 -8.19 -23.04 4.23
C LEU A 4 -8.36 -22.12 3.01
N PHE A 5 -7.94 -20.85 3.11
CA PHE A 5 -7.99 -19.87 2.02
C PHE A 5 -6.63 -19.21 1.72
N ALA A 6 -5.51 -19.86 2.07
CA ALA A 6 -4.21 -19.22 2.04
C ALA A 6 -3.32 -19.53 0.82
N ARG A 7 -3.84 -20.21 -0.23
CA ARG A 7 -2.95 -20.79 -1.26
C ARG A 7 -3.12 -20.29 -2.71
N SER A 8 -4.01 -19.35 -3.01
CA SER A 8 -4.20 -18.88 -4.41
C SER A 8 -4.14 -17.36 -4.63
N ILE A 9 -3.72 -16.55 -3.65
CA ILE A 9 -3.59 -15.09 -3.81
C ILE A 9 -2.15 -14.66 -4.12
N LEU A 10 -1.17 -15.54 -3.92
CA LEU A 10 0.20 -15.23 -4.26
C LEU A 10 0.37 -15.41 -5.78
N PRO A 11 0.95 -14.43 -6.47
CA PRO A 11 1.13 -14.49 -7.92
C PRO A 11 1.97 -15.72 -8.29
N THR A 12 1.51 -16.47 -9.29
CA THR A 12 2.18 -17.69 -9.80
C THR A 12 3.41 -17.38 -10.66
N GLU A 13 3.50 -16.15 -11.15
CA GLU A 13 4.65 -15.62 -11.89
C GLU A 13 5.34 -14.54 -11.05
N PRO A 14 6.68 -14.35 -11.17
CA PRO A 14 7.36 -13.27 -10.46
C PRO A 14 6.73 -11.93 -10.83
N LEU A 15 6.42 -11.11 -9.81
CA LEU A 15 5.85 -9.78 -10.02
C LEU A 15 6.77 -8.97 -10.94
N GLN A 16 6.27 -8.61 -12.11
CA GLN A 16 7.00 -7.75 -13.03
C GLN A 16 7.22 -6.39 -12.37
N PHE A 17 8.44 -5.86 -12.42
CA PHE A 17 8.74 -4.51 -11.94
C PHE A 17 7.80 -3.47 -12.61
N MET A 18 7.25 -2.55 -11.80
CA MET A 18 6.31 -1.52 -12.26
C MET A 18 6.60 -0.17 -11.60
N LYS A 19 6.19 0.90 -12.30
CA LYS A 19 6.11 2.27 -11.76
C LYS A 19 4.66 2.58 -11.46
N ILE A 20 4.33 2.80 -10.19
CA ILE A 20 2.94 2.92 -9.70
C ILE A 20 2.76 4.28 -9.04
N ALA A 21 1.80 5.07 -9.53
CA ALA A 21 1.36 6.28 -8.82
C ALA A 21 0.11 5.94 -7.99
N GLN A 22 0.19 6.06 -6.68
CA GLN A 22 -0.94 5.89 -5.77
C GLN A 22 -1.43 7.26 -5.32
N VAL A 23 -2.75 7.48 -5.42
CA VAL A 23 -3.40 8.72 -4.98
C VAL A 23 -4.22 8.39 -3.73
N ALA A 24 -3.83 8.97 -2.61
CA ALA A 24 -4.58 8.90 -1.37
C ALA A 24 -5.58 10.06 -1.26
N LEU A 25 -6.53 9.88 -0.35
CA LEU A 25 -7.39 10.95 0.10
C LEU A 25 -6.56 12.00 0.86
N LEU A 26 -6.97 13.27 0.76
CA LEU A 26 -6.30 14.40 1.41
C LEU A 26 -6.91 14.75 2.78
N TRP A 27 -7.89 13.98 3.25
CA TRP A 27 -8.65 14.28 4.48
C TRP A 27 -7.88 13.93 5.75
N GLU A 28 -7.06 12.89 5.71
CA GLU A 28 -6.22 12.41 6.79
C GLU A 28 -4.85 12.05 6.19
N ARG A 29 -3.80 12.11 6.99
CA ARG A 29 -2.44 11.81 6.52
C ARG A 29 -2.26 10.31 6.28
N VAL A 30 -1.25 9.94 5.49
CA VAL A 30 -0.83 8.55 5.31
C VAL A 30 0.52 8.33 6.01
N PRO A 31 0.65 7.42 7.00
CA PRO A 31 -0.42 6.67 7.66
C PRO A 31 -1.28 7.56 8.58
N PRO A 32 -2.56 7.18 8.80
CA PRO A 32 -3.51 8.01 9.54
C PRO A 32 -3.10 8.16 11.00
N ALA A 33 -3.31 9.35 11.57
CA ALA A 33 -3.19 9.55 13.01
C ALA A 33 -4.42 9.05 13.77
N ASN A 34 -5.60 9.18 13.16
CA ASN A 34 -6.89 8.83 13.76
C ASN A 34 -7.64 7.80 12.89
N TYR A 35 -8.93 8.02 12.66
CA TYR A 35 -9.74 7.15 11.81
C TYR A 35 -9.49 7.44 10.33
N GLY A 36 -8.70 6.57 9.69
CA GLY A 36 -8.45 6.60 8.25
C GLY A 36 -8.35 5.19 7.68
N GLY A 37 -9.49 4.57 7.39
CA GLY A 37 -9.51 3.19 6.89
C GLY A 37 -8.86 3.05 5.51
N ILE A 38 -9.08 4.02 4.63
CA ILE A 38 -8.50 4.04 3.28
C ILE A 38 -7.01 4.35 3.38
N GLU A 39 -6.63 5.35 4.18
CA GLU A 39 -5.26 5.78 4.40
C GLU A 39 -4.40 4.65 5.01
N LEU A 40 -4.97 3.85 5.92
CA LEU A 40 -4.32 2.66 6.45
C LEU A 40 -4.05 1.63 5.35
N VAL A 41 -5.06 1.31 4.52
CA VAL A 41 -4.90 0.37 3.42
C VAL A 41 -3.87 0.88 2.41
N VAL A 42 -3.91 2.17 2.07
CA VAL A 42 -2.91 2.77 1.18
C VAL A 42 -1.52 2.64 1.78
N SER A 43 -1.32 3.00 3.06
CA SER A 43 -0.01 2.86 3.72
C SER A 43 0.53 1.43 3.67
N LEU A 44 -0.32 0.43 3.97
CA LEU A 44 0.07 -0.97 3.93
C LEU A 44 0.39 -1.42 2.51
N LEU A 45 -0.47 -1.10 1.54
CA LEU A 45 -0.30 -1.50 0.15
C LEU A 45 0.94 -0.84 -0.48
N THR A 46 1.19 0.44 -0.19
CA THR A 46 2.41 1.13 -0.64
C THR A 46 3.65 0.39 -0.14
N ASN A 47 3.70 0.07 1.16
CA ASN A 47 4.84 -0.63 1.75
C ASN A 47 5.06 -2.00 1.12
N GLU A 48 4.01 -2.80 0.98
CA GLU A 48 4.13 -4.15 0.39
C GLU A 48 4.54 -4.10 -1.09
N LEU A 49 4.05 -3.14 -1.87
CA LEU A 49 4.46 -2.96 -3.27
C LEU A 49 5.94 -2.54 -3.39
N VAL A 50 6.42 -1.67 -2.50
CA VAL A 50 7.85 -1.33 -2.44
C VAL A 50 8.69 -2.55 -2.03
N LEU A 51 8.24 -3.34 -1.05
CA LEU A 51 8.91 -4.58 -0.64
C LEU A 51 8.91 -5.65 -1.74
N CYS A 52 7.88 -5.67 -2.59
CA CYS A 52 7.83 -6.49 -3.79
C CYS A 52 8.74 -5.96 -4.93
N GLY A 53 9.43 -4.83 -4.70
CA GLY A 53 10.42 -4.26 -5.61
C GLY A 53 9.87 -3.26 -6.62
N HIS A 54 8.61 -2.83 -6.52
CA HIS A 54 8.03 -1.83 -7.41
C HIS A 54 8.45 -0.40 -7.02
N GLU A 55 8.56 0.49 -8.00
CA GLU A 55 8.71 1.93 -7.74
C GLU A 55 7.32 2.52 -7.52
N VAL A 56 7.02 2.91 -6.29
CA VAL A 56 5.72 3.51 -5.93
C VAL A 56 5.91 4.98 -5.60
N ARG A 57 5.06 5.85 -6.14
CA ARG A 57 4.96 7.26 -5.74
C ARG A 57 3.58 7.49 -5.13
N LEU A 58 3.57 7.89 -3.86
CA LEU A 58 2.36 8.23 -3.13
C LEU A 58 2.09 9.74 -3.23
N LEU A 59 0.92 10.10 -3.75
CA LEU A 59 0.36 11.44 -3.71
C LEU A 59 -0.69 11.47 -2.60
N ALA A 60 -0.35 12.11 -1.49
CA ALA A 60 -1.18 12.16 -0.28
C ALA A 60 -1.19 13.58 0.33
N SER A 61 -1.89 13.75 1.45
CA SER A 61 -1.86 15.00 2.20
C SER A 61 -0.42 15.42 2.54
N GLY A 62 -0.15 16.73 2.56
CA GLY A 62 1.20 17.28 2.74
C GLY A 62 1.86 16.97 4.09
N ASP A 63 1.08 16.49 5.07
CA ASP A 63 1.53 16.04 6.39
C ASP A 63 1.68 14.50 6.49
N SER A 64 1.62 13.79 5.36
CA SER A 64 1.89 12.35 5.26
C SER A 64 3.36 12.02 5.50
N GLN A 65 3.61 10.86 6.09
CA GLN A 65 4.95 10.39 6.43
C GLN A 65 5.31 9.18 5.55
N THR A 66 6.40 9.29 4.79
CA THR A 66 6.79 8.32 3.76
C THR A 66 8.06 7.56 4.14
N TRP A 67 8.10 6.92 5.30
CA TRP A 67 9.31 6.30 5.86
C TRP A 67 9.93 5.16 5.00
N LEU A 68 9.24 4.73 3.94
CA LEU A 68 9.64 3.65 3.03
C LEU A 68 9.51 4.02 1.54
N ILE A 69 9.28 5.30 1.21
CA ILE A 69 9.16 5.81 -0.17
C ILE A 69 10.19 6.91 -0.42
#